data_AF-A0A0C9X4Q3-F1
#
_entry.id   AF-A0A0C9X4Q3-F1
#
_cell.length_a   1.000
_cell.length_b   1.000
_cell.length_c   1.000
_cell.angle_alpha   90.00
_cell.angle_beta   90.00
_cell.angle_gamma   90.00
#
_symmetry.space_group_name_H-M   'P 1'
#
loop_
_entity.id
_entity.type
_entity.pdbx_description
1 polymer ?
#
loop_
_entity_poly.entity_id
_entity_poly.type
_entity_poly.pdbx_seq_one_letter_code
_entity_poly.pdbx_strand_id
1 'polypeptide(L)'
;MPSNTILQGSTEPTISGNAQLINAGRDVTIVHGLPSTGLSQLLRPVSNATHTRSGPVAKCNPGTRLEVIDTIEQWLNRRDQQSICWLNGPAGYGKSALSQTIAERYADKGRLLGSFFFLRGAGDRSHIARLTPTLAHQISISVPLTKWLIGRALEEDCTMLDSSASIVYQFQRLITNPLSSPLNLFSFFAKSKILVIDGLDECDDKVQMAEFIELLIDMSQRGQLPFRILLTSRVEEHIRKKLGDARAQSVLYCIDLDAFDARPDIQVYFEWEFGRMYDQNLPIMRRIPQPWPSSEALSVLLDKAGSSFMFAATLVRLVREDPMPYKVLQEVLDSESNGLDPLYKQVLSSASPTPAFHRVIGTIMILLTNQSINSLGSLLDIQAGEIVLELLKVQSIVKIPGDDNEPIMLYHTSLRDFLTTKSRSGDYFIDPPLQHIHMALGYVKYLAKDSSEDFFDLSWHDAIFEWPHHIILGLQEQEPIWDEAIINTLVYSINNFLTFQGKKWYNTLEGTRKHREKKPAWLDTGVKLHQAERTSTATKTLFRMLQKTIDFYMEVSEKNIMQYFEIDLQGWQEVCGGMLYFVFNSSRVIFWIFISG
;
A
#
# COMPACT_ATOMS: atom_id res chain seq x y z
N MET A 1 -50.30 -18.80 -53.34
CA MET A 1 -49.33 -18.33 -54.35
C MET A 1 -48.43 -17.29 -53.69
N PRO A 2 -47.10 -17.36 -53.81
CA PRO A 2 -46.24 -16.29 -53.33
C PRO A 2 -46.50 -15.03 -54.17
N SER A 3 -47.01 -13.99 -53.54
CA SER A 3 -47.23 -12.68 -54.18
C SER A 3 -45.94 -11.90 -54.14
N ASN A 4 -45.24 -11.80 -55.27
CA ASN A 4 -44.09 -10.91 -55.39
C ASN A 4 -44.60 -9.47 -55.51
N THR A 5 -44.28 -8.63 -54.52
CA THR A 5 -44.63 -7.20 -54.53
C THR A 5 -43.39 -6.41 -54.89
N ILE A 6 -43.46 -5.62 -55.97
CA ILE A 6 -42.36 -4.75 -56.41
C ILE A 6 -42.65 -3.34 -55.88
N LEU A 7 -41.74 -2.82 -55.06
CA LEU A 7 -41.77 -1.45 -54.55
C LEU A 7 -40.73 -0.64 -55.32
N GLN A 8 -41.16 0.18 -56.28
CA GLN A 8 -40.28 1.03 -57.09
C GLN A 8 -40.64 2.51 -56.87
N GLY A 9 -39.66 3.33 -56.49
CA GLY A 9 -39.85 4.76 -56.25
C GLY A 9 -40.55 5.14 -54.94
N SER A 10 -40.76 4.18 -54.02
CA SER A 10 -41.35 4.45 -52.71
C SER A 10 -40.34 5.11 -51.77
N THR A 11 -40.77 6.15 -51.06
CA THR A 11 -40.08 6.72 -49.89
C THR A 11 -40.73 6.15 -48.63
N GLU A 12 -39.91 5.63 -47.70
CA GLU A 12 -40.33 5.09 -46.38
C GLU A 12 -41.40 3.97 -46.38
N PRO A 13 -41.28 2.89 -47.18
CA PRO A 13 -42.24 1.79 -47.13
C PRO A 13 -42.15 1.02 -45.80
N THR A 14 -43.28 0.80 -45.14
CA THR A 14 -43.37 -0.09 -43.97
C THR A 14 -43.80 -1.49 -44.40
N ILE A 15 -42.96 -2.50 -44.13
CA ILE A 15 -43.28 -3.92 -44.37
C ILE A 15 -43.49 -4.58 -43.00
N SER A 16 -44.70 -5.06 -42.73
CA SER A 16 -45.09 -5.73 -41.48
C SER A 16 -45.36 -7.22 -41.68
N GLY A 17 -45.16 -8.04 -40.65
CA GLY A 17 -45.30 -9.51 -40.68
C GLY A 17 -43.97 -10.23 -40.88
N ASN A 18 -43.97 -11.57 -40.84
CA ASN A 18 -42.76 -12.42 -41.04
C ASN A 18 -42.31 -12.44 -42.52
N ALA A 19 -42.11 -11.28 -43.12
CA ALA A 19 -41.67 -11.16 -44.50
C ALA A 19 -40.22 -11.60 -44.64
N GLN A 20 -39.95 -12.54 -45.56
CA GLN A 20 -38.59 -12.90 -45.95
C GLN A 20 -38.13 -12.02 -47.11
N LEU A 21 -37.07 -11.25 -46.90
CA LEU A 21 -36.46 -10.45 -47.95
C LEU A 21 -35.37 -11.29 -48.64
N ILE A 22 -35.56 -11.63 -49.91
CA ILE A 22 -34.57 -12.35 -50.73
C ILE A 22 -33.96 -11.33 -51.69
N ASN A 23 -32.66 -11.03 -51.52
CA ASN A 23 -31.98 -10.00 -52.30
C ASN A 23 -31.13 -10.61 -53.44
N ALA A 24 -31.17 -9.97 -54.61
CA ALA A 24 -30.33 -10.25 -55.77
C ALA A 24 -29.61 -8.95 -56.22
N GLY A 25 -28.75 -8.38 -55.38
CA GLY A 25 -28.00 -7.16 -55.67
C GLY A 25 -27.05 -6.76 -54.53
N ARG A 26 -25.92 -6.10 -54.85
CA ARG A 26 -24.77 -5.92 -53.94
C ARG A 26 -24.89 -4.81 -52.89
N ASP A 27 -25.86 -3.89 -53.00
CA ASP A 27 -25.93 -2.70 -52.12
C ASP A 27 -27.27 -2.59 -51.38
N VAL A 28 -27.46 -3.37 -50.31
CA VAL A 28 -28.58 -3.21 -49.37
C VAL A 28 -28.03 -3.15 -47.94
N THR A 29 -28.30 -2.05 -47.23
CA THR A 29 -28.06 -1.92 -45.79
C THR A 29 -29.36 -2.17 -45.04
N ILE A 30 -29.52 -3.36 -44.45
CA ILE A 30 -30.69 -3.68 -43.61
C ILE A 30 -30.43 -3.13 -42.20
N VAL A 31 -31.18 -2.11 -41.80
CA VAL A 31 -31.16 -1.57 -40.44
C VAL A 31 -32.22 -2.30 -39.63
N HIS A 32 -31.82 -3.28 -38.82
CA HIS A 32 -32.69 -3.86 -37.81
C HIS A 32 -32.84 -2.85 -36.65
N GLY A 33 -34.06 -2.66 -36.17
CA GLY A 33 -34.34 -1.81 -35.01
C GLY A 33 -33.60 -2.32 -33.77
N LEU A 34 -33.22 -1.39 -32.88
CA LEU A 34 -32.59 -1.67 -31.59
C LEU A 34 -33.36 -2.76 -30.81
N PRO A 35 -32.67 -3.56 -29.96
CA PRO A 35 -33.34 -4.52 -29.08
C PRO A 35 -34.47 -3.83 -28.28
N SER A 36 -35.56 -4.56 -28.03
CA SER A 36 -36.74 -4.08 -27.30
C SER A 36 -36.44 -3.57 -25.88
N THR A 37 -35.27 -3.90 -25.36
CA THR A 37 -34.68 -3.42 -24.10
C THR A 37 -33.46 -2.55 -24.42
N GLY A 38 -33.39 -1.33 -23.88
CA GLY A 38 -32.29 -0.42 -24.17
C GLY A 38 -30.93 -0.96 -23.69
N LEU A 39 -29.85 -0.73 -24.44
CA LEU A 39 -28.50 -1.26 -24.13
C LEU A 39 -28.04 -0.99 -22.68
N SER A 40 -28.40 0.17 -22.12
CA SER A 40 -28.13 0.50 -20.71
C SER A 40 -28.81 -0.44 -19.71
N GLN A 41 -30.01 -0.95 -20.02
CA GLN A 41 -30.75 -1.89 -19.15
C GLN A 41 -30.14 -3.29 -19.17
N LEU A 42 -29.54 -3.68 -20.31
CA LEU A 42 -28.83 -4.95 -20.46
C LEU A 42 -27.49 -4.90 -19.72
N LEU A 43 -26.65 -3.90 -20.02
CA LEU A 43 -25.30 -3.78 -19.45
C LEU A 43 -25.31 -3.36 -17.97
N ARG A 44 -26.37 -2.69 -17.51
CA ARG A 44 -26.53 -2.17 -16.14
C ARG A 44 -25.25 -1.46 -15.68
N PRO A 45 -24.82 -0.36 -16.29
CA PRO A 45 -23.55 0.29 -15.94
C PRO A 45 -23.56 0.80 -14.50
N VAL A 46 -22.41 0.75 -13.83
CA VAL A 46 -22.21 1.27 -12.47
C VAL A 46 -21.91 2.77 -12.55
N SER A 47 -22.93 3.62 -12.48
CA SER A 47 -22.81 5.07 -12.70
C SER A 47 -21.84 5.76 -11.74
N ASN A 48 -21.82 5.34 -10.46
CA ASN A 48 -20.92 5.87 -9.43
C ASN A 48 -19.48 5.35 -9.51
N ALA A 49 -19.16 4.48 -10.49
CA ALA A 49 -17.79 4.04 -10.78
C ALA A 49 -17.16 4.81 -11.95
N THR A 50 -17.85 5.77 -12.57
CA THR A 50 -17.34 6.51 -13.73
C THR A 50 -16.71 7.85 -13.34
N HIS A 51 -16.02 8.52 -14.28
CA HIS A 51 -15.49 9.88 -14.06
C HIS A 51 -16.60 10.92 -13.83
N THR A 52 -17.83 10.69 -14.32
CA THR A 52 -18.98 11.58 -14.09
C THR A 52 -19.77 11.25 -12.82
N ARG A 53 -19.21 10.44 -11.92
CA ARG A 53 -19.86 10.09 -10.65
C ARG A 53 -20.20 11.32 -9.82
N SER A 54 -21.36 11.29 -9.19
CA SER A 54 -21.83 12.33 -8.27
C SER A 54 -21.05 12.34 -6.95
N GLY A 55 -21.00 13.49 -6.30
CA GLY A 55 -20.36 13.67 -4.99
C GLY A 55 -18.98 14.32 -5.06
N PRO A 56 -18.30 14.49 -3.91
CA PRO A 56 -16.95 15.02 -3.88
C PRO A 56 -16.00 14.02 -4.54
N VAL A 57 -15.41 14.41 -5.67
CA VAL A 57 -14.42 13.61 -6.38
C VAL A 57 -13.05 14.25 -6.23
N ALA A 58 -12.07 13.49 -5.74
CA ALA A 58 -10.69 13.93 -5.68
C ALA A 58 -10.15 14.18 -7.10
N LYS A 59 -9.60 15.36 -7.33
CA LYS A 59 -8.93 15.81 -8.56
C LYS A 59 -7.64 16.50 -8.19
N CYS A 60 -6.69 16.57 -9.12
CA CYS A 60 -5.49 17.37 -8.90
C CYS A 60 -5.87 18.84 -8.74
N ASN A 61 -5.28 19.52 -7.77
CA ASN A 61 -5.44 20.97 -7.63
C ASN A 61 -4.86 21.65 -8.88
N PRO A 62 -5.48 22.74 -9.38
CA PRO A 62 -4.94 23.48 -10.53
C PRO A 62 -3.47 23.85 -10.31
N GLY A 63 -2.63 23.60 -11.31
CA GLY A 63 -1.19 23.88 -11.24
C GLY A 63 -0.34 22.82 -10.52
N THR A 64 -0.93 21.73 -10.04
CA THR A 64 -0.20 20.62 -9.39
C THR A 64 -0.09 19.40 -10.30
N ARG A 65 0.91 18.55 -10.04
CA ARG A 65 1.16 17.27 -10.72
C ARG A 65 1.38 17.41 -12.23
N LEU A 66 1.79 18.58 -12.69
CA LEU A 66 1.95 18.89 -14.11
C LEU A 66 2.97 17.96 -14.77
N GLU A 67 4.09 17.68 -14.11
CA GLU A 67 5.12 16.78 -14.62
C GLU A 67 4.60 15.35 -14.87
N VAL A 68 3.82 14.81 -13.93
CA VAL A 68 3.23 13.46 -14.05
C VAL A 68 2.17 13.45 -15.16
N ILE A 69 1.34 14.49 -15.22
CA ILE A 69 0.33 14.63 -16.27
C ILE A 69 1.01 14.69 -17.64
N ASP A 70 2.06 15.50 -17.80
CA ASP A 70 2.80 15.63 -19.05
C ASP A 70 3.47 14.32 -19.44
N THR A 71 3.98 13.55 -18.49
CA THR A 71 4.54 12.21 -18.71
C THR A 71 3.49 11.25 -19.29
N ILE A 72 2.28 11.25 -18.72
CA ILE A 72 1.15 10.46 -19.23
C ILE A 72 0.74 10.94 -20.63
N GLU A 73 0.68 12.25 -20.87
CA GLU A 73 0.33 12.80 -22.18
C GLU A 73 1.36 12.44 -23.26
N GLN A 74 2.65 12.47 -22.92
CA GLN A 74 3.73 12.04 -23.81
C GLN A 74 3.60 10.55 -24.15
N TRP A 75 3.38 9.70 -23.15
CA TRP A 75 3.13 8.27 -23.37
C TRP A 75 1.92 8.02 -24.29
N LEU A 76 0.82 8.75 -24.09
CA LEU A 76 -0.39 8.61 -24.91
C LEU A 76 -0.15 8.91 -26.40
N ASN A 77 0.85 9.74 -26.70
CA ASN A 77 1.18 10.14 -28.07
C ASN A 77 2.28 9.29 -28.71
N ARG A 78 2.87 8.32 -27.98
CA ARG A 78 3.87 7.39 -28.55
C ARG A 78 3.23 6.50 -29.62
N ARG A 79 4.07 5.96 -30.52
CA ARG A 79 3.67 4.99 -31.54
C ARG A 79 4.41 3.66 -31.34
N ASP A 80 4.37 3.17 -30.12
CA ASP A 80 5.02 1.94 -29.66
C ASP A 80 3.99 0.85 -29.31
N GLN A 81 4.50 -0.32 -28.91
CA GLN A 81 3.69 -1.45 -28.43
C GLN A 81 3.29 -1.32 -26.95
N GLN A 82 3.74 -0.26 -26.26
CA GLN A 82 3.45 -0.02 -24.84
C GLN A 82 2.04 0.56 -24.67
N SER A 83 1.01 -0.23 -24.99
CA SER A 83 -0.38 0.23 -24.98
C SER A 83 -0.97 0.39 -23.58
N ILE A 84 -0.27 -0.08 -22.55
CA ILE A 84 -0.70 -0.04 -21.15
C ILE A 84 0.28 0.82 -20.34
N CYS A 85 -0.24 1.83 -19.65
CA CYS A 85 0.49 2.59 -18.65
C CYS A 85 0.04 2.13 -17.27
N TRP A 86 0.99 1.81 -16.40
CA TRP A 86 0.71 1.49 -15.01
C TRP A 86 1.31 2.57 -14.10
N LEU A 87 0.44 3.39 -13.54
CA LEU A 87 0.77 4.39 -12.52
C LEU A 87 0.64 3.76 -11.15
N ASN A 88 1.77 3.48 -10.51
CA ASN A 88 1.81 2.91 -9.17
C ASN A 88 2.33 3.92 -8.14
N GLY A 89 2.19 3.58 -6.86
CA GLY A 89 2.76 4.37 -5.77
C GLY A 89 2.02 4.21 -4.44
N PRO A 90 2.51 4.87 -3.38
CA PRO A 90 1.99 4.75 -2.01
C PRO A 90 0.51 5.15 -1.87
N ALA A 91 -0.13 4.73 -0.78
CA ALA A 91 -1.49 5.18 -0.46
C ALA A 91 -1.50 6.70 -0.19
N GLY A 92 -2.58 7.39 -0.56
CA GLY A 92 -2.70 8.83 -0.34
C GLY A 92 -1.90 9.73 -1.30
N TYR A 93 -1.08 9.18 -2.22
CA TYR A 93 -0.26 10.00 -3.12
C TYR A 93 -1.04 10.63 -4.29
N GLY A 94 -2.36 10.42 -4.36
CA GLY A 94 -3.22 11.07 -5.35
C GLY A 94 -3.34 10.34 -6.69
N LYS A 95 -3.09 9.02 -6.74
CA LYS A 95 -3.32 8.19 -7.94
C LYS A 95 -4.75 8.37 -8.51
N SER A 96 -5.77 8.25 -7.66
CA SER A 96 -7.17 8.46 -8.07
C SER A 96 -7.48 9.89 -8.51
N ALA A 97 -6.82 10.87 -7.91
CA ALA A 97 -6.95 12.27 -8.31
C ALA A 97 -6.33 12.54 -9.69
N LEU A 98 -5.19 11.92 -9.98
CA LEU A 98 -4.55 11.90 -11.30
C LEU A 98 -5.44 11.21 -12.33
N SER A 99 -5.92 9.99 -12.04
CA SER A 99 -6.84 9.25 -12.91
C SER A 99 -8.09 10.05 -13.26
N GLN A 100 -8.69 10.72 -12.26
CA GLN A 100 -9.84 11.59 -12.48
C GLN A 100 -9.49 12.76 -13.40
N THR A 101 -8.39 13.45 -13.13
CA THR A 101 -7.94 14.60 -13.92
C THR A 101 -7.66 14.21 -15.37
N ILE A 102 -7.00 13.07 -15.60
CA ILE A 102 -6.74 12.53 -16.93
C ILE A 102 -8.06 12.13 -17.61
N ALA A 103 -8.96 11.43 -16.92
CA ALA A 103 -10.24 11.03 -17.49
C ALA A 103 -11.04 12.24 -17.97
N GLU A 104 -11.20 13.28 -17.15
CA GLU A 104 -11.92 14.50 -17.51
C GLU A 104 -11.25 15.26 -18.65
N ARG A 105 -9.93 15.46 -18.58
CA ARG A 105 -9.18 16.16 -19.63
C ARG A 105 -9.31 15.48 -20.98
N TYR A 106 -9.37 14.15 -21.00
CA TYR A 106 -9.53 13.38 -22.24
C TYR A 106 -11.00 13.17 -22.65
N ALA A 107 -11.95 13.30 -21.72
CA ALA A 107 -13.38 13.42 -22.04
C ALA A 107 -13.63 14.72 -22.81
N ASP A 108 -13.10 15.85 -22.32
CA ASP A 108 -13.22 17.17 -22.96
C ASP A 108 -12.58 17.20 -24.35
N LYS A 109 -11.46 16.46 -24.53
CA LYS A 109 -10.80 16.29 -25.84
C LYS A 109 -11.52 15.29 -26.77
N GLY A 110 -12.62 14.65 -26.34
CA GLY A 110 -13.33 13.62 -27.11
C GLY A 110 -12.55 12.31 -27.31
N ARG A 111 -11.51 12.09 -26.50
CA ARG A 111 -10.55 10.97 -26.61
C ARG A 111 -10.74 9.89 -25.53
N LEU A 112 -11.56 10.12 -24.50
CA LEU A 112 -11.88 9.10 -23.51
C LEU A 112 -12.87 8.05 -24.09
N LEU A 113 -12.52 6.76 -24.01
CA LEU A 113 -13.41 5.65 -24.33
C LEU A 113 -14.38 5.36 -23.19
N GLY A 114 -13.83 5.36 -21.98
CA GLY A 114 -14.55 5.10 -20.74
C GLY A 114 -13.60 5.15 -19.56
N SER A 115 -14.19 5.13 -18.37
CA SER A 115 -13.47 5.15 -17.11
C SER A 115 -14.14 4.22 -16.10
N PHE A 116 -13.35 3.56 -15.27
CA PHE A 116 -13.84 2.81 -14.12
C PHE A 116 -12.94 3.05 -12.91
N PHE A 117 -13.53 3.45 -11.79
CA PHE A 117 -12.83 3.68 -10.55
C PHE A 117 -13.30 2.61 -9.58
N PHE A 118 -12.42 1.70 -9.18
CA PHE A 118 -12.74 0.76 -8.11
C PHE A 118 -12.90 1.50 -6.78
N LEU A 119 -13.60 0.86 -5.84
CA LEU A 119 -13.65 1.28 -4.44
C LEU A 119 -14.00 0.09 -3.57
N ARG A 120 -13.05 -0.33 -2.74
CA ARG A 120 -13.17 -1.51 -1.88
C ARG A 120 -14.42 -1.43 -1.01
N GLY A 121 -15.20 -2.51 -0.97
CA GLY A 121 -16.44 -2.58 -0.18
C GLY A 121 -17.60 -1.70 -0.66
N ALA A 122 -17.50 -1.03 -1.81
CA ALA A 122 -18.57 -0.18 -2.36
C ALA A 122 -19.55 -0.96 -3.27
N GLY A 123 -19.86 -2.21 -2.91
CA GLY A 123 -20.78 -3.09 -3.64
C GLY A 123 -20.31 -3.35 -5.07
N ASP A 124 -21.19 -3.13 -6.06
CA ASP A 124 -20.87 -3.32 -7.49
C ASP A 124 -19.58 -2.63 -7.97
N ARG A 125 -19.13 -1.57 -7.29
CA ARG A 125 -17.91 -0.82 -7.62
C ARG A 125 -16.62 -1.53 -7.19
N SER A 126 -16.67 -2.50 -6.27
CA SER A 126 -15.50 -3.29 -5.86
C SER A 126 -15.34 -4.59 -6.65
N HIS A 127 -16.30 -4.95 -7.52
CA HIS A 127 -16.30 -6.23 -8.23
C HIS A 127 -15.93 -6.12 -9.71
N ILE A 128 -15.06 -7.01 -10.17
CA ILE A 128 -14.54 -7.01 -11.55
C ILE A 128 -15.64 -7.31 -12.57
N ALA A 129 -16.66 -8.09 -12.19
CA ALA A 129 -17.78 -8.46 -13.05
C ALA A 129 -18.54 -7.25 -13.61
N ARG A 130 -18.42 -6.08 -12.95
CA ARG A 130 -19.10 -4.85 -13.36
C ARG A 130 -18.22 -3.93 -14.21
N LEU A 131 -16.92 -4.22 -14.34
CA LEU A 131 -15.97 -3.44 -15.13
C LEU A 131 -16.37 -3.43 -16.61
N THR A 132 -16.37 -4.60 -17.26
CA THR A 132 -16.60 -4.71 -18.71
C THR A 132 -17.96 -4.17 -19.15
N PRO A 133 -19.09 -4.53 -18.50
CA PRO A 133 -20.39 -3.99 -18.89
C PRO A 133 -20.47 -2.46 -18.77
N THR A 134 -19.87 -1.89 -17.72
CA THR A 134 -19.83 -0.44 -17.50
C THR A 134 -18.97 0.27 -18.55
N LEU A 135 -17.84 -0.31 -18.93
CA LEU A 135 -16.98 0.21 -19.99
C LEU A 135 -17.64 0.09 -21.37
N ALA A 136 -18.27 -1.05 -21.68
CA ALA A 136 -18.97 -1.27 -22.95
C ALA A 136 -20.10 -0.24 -23.13
N HIS A 137 -20.83 0.08 -22.07
CA HIS A 137 -21.84 1.12 -22.10
C HIS A 137 -21.22 2.49 -22.42
N GLN A 138 -20.13 2.88 -21.74
CA GLN A 138 -19.43 4.15 -22.01
C GLN A 138 -18.89 4.20 -23.44
N ILE A 139 -18.34 3.10 -23.95
CA ILE A 139 -17.84 2.99 -25.32
C ILE A 139 -18.96 3.12 -26.35
N SER A 140 -20.14 2.57 -26.08
CA SER A 140 -21.31 2.73 -26.96
C SER A 140 -21.77 4.18 -27.11
N ILE A 141 -21.45 5.03 -26.12
CA ILE A 141 -21.74 6.46 -26.12
C ILE A 141 -20.59 7.23 -26.79
N SER A 142 -19.34 6.97 -26.39
CA SER A 142 -18.15 7.66 -26.90
C SER A 142 -17.78 7.28 -28.34
N VAL A 143 -18.26 6.13 -28.80
CA VAL A 143 -18.12 5.61 -30.16
C VAL A 143 -19.47 5.01 -30.60
N PRO A 144 -20.41 5.84 -31.09
CA PRO A 144 -21.77 5.39 -31.40
C PRO A 144 -21.88 4.19 -32.35
N LEU A 145 -20.93 4.01 -33.28
CA LEU A 145 -20.90 2.84 -34.17
C LEU A 145 -20.76 1.50 -33.42
N THR A 146 -20.12 1.50 -32.25
CA THR A 146 -19.97 0.27 -31.45
C THR A 146 -21.29 -0.16 -30.81
N LYS A 147 -22.26 0.75 -30.65
CA LYS A 147 -23.55 0.47 -30.01
C LYS A 147 -24.28 -0.70 -30.67
N TRP A 148 -24.27 -0.75 -32.00
CA TRP A 148 -24.88 -1.86 -32.75
C TRP A 148 -24.08 -3.17 -32.59
N LEU A 149 -22.75 -3.11 -32.68
CA LEU A 149 -21.89 -4.29 -32.53
C LEU A 149 -22.02 -4.93 -31.14
N ILE A 150 -22.06 -4.10 -30.10
CA ILE A 150 -22.27 -4.54 -28.71
C ILE A 150 -23.68 -5.11 -28.55
N GLY A 151 -24.71 -4.44 -29.08
CA GLY A 151 -26.09 -4.94 -29.05
C GLY A 151 -26.22 -6.31 -29.69
N ARG A 152 -25.66 -6.50 -30.89
CA ARG A 152 -25.66 -7.78 -31.59
C ARG A 152 -24.92 -8.88 -30.82
N ALA A 153 -23.77 -8.55 -30.20
CA ALA A 153 -23.04 -9.51 -29.39
C ALA A 153 -23.87 -10.03 -28.20
N LEU A 154 -24.66 -9.16 -27.57
CA LEU A 154 -25.56 -9.51 -26.47
C LEU A 154 -26.81 -10.28 -26.92
N GLU A 155 -27.31 -10.01 -28.13
CA GLU A 155 -28.41 -10.79 -28.74
C GLU A 155 -27.96 -12.21 -29.11
N GLU A 156 -26.72 -12.35 -29.60
CA GLU A 156 -26.12 -13.65 -29.92
C GLU A 156 -25.87 -14.50 -28.66
N ASP A 157 -25.46 -13.88 -27.55
CA ASP A 157 -25.15 -14.57 -26.29
C ASP A 157 -25.36 -13.64 -25.09
N CYS A 158 -26.55 -13.71 -24.47
CA CYS A 158 -26.85 -12.91 -23.29
C CYS A 158 -26.20 -13.44 -21.99
N THR A 159 -25.79 -14.72 -21.97
CA THR A 159 -25.17 -15.36 -20.79
C THR A 159 -23.78 -14.80 -20.51
N MET A 160 -23.19 -14.07 -21.45
CA MET A 160 -21.92 -13.39 -21.24
C MET A 160 -21.96 -12.34 -20.13
N LEU A 161 -23.14 -11.85 -19.72
CA LEU A 161 -23.27 -10.90 -18.60
C LEU A 161 -23.47 -11.59 -17.24
N ASP A 162 -23.52 -12.92 -17.21
CA ASP A 162 -23.64 -13.69 -15.97
C ASP A 162 -22.35 -13.58 -15.15
N SER A 163 -22.48 -13.68 -13.82
CA SER A 163 -21.35 -13.58 -12.89
C SER A 163 -20.33 -14.71 -13.04
N SER A 164 -20.70 -15.82 -13.71
CA SER A 164 -19.81 -16.94 -14.02
C SER A 164 -19.07 -16.78 -15.35
N ALA A 165 -19.40 -15.77 -16.16
CA ALA A 165 -18.79 -15.56 -17.45
C ALA A 165 -17.34 -15.08 -17.31
N SER A 166 -16.46 -15.59 -18.17
CA SER A 166 -15.05 -15.21 -18.17
C SER A 166 -14.87 -13.73 -18.54
N ILE A 167 -14.11 -12.99 -17.72
CA ILE A 167 -13.77 -11.59 -17.99
C ILE A 167 -13.03 -11.42 -19.33
N VAL A 168 -12.22 -12.42 -19.70
CA VAL A 168 -11.52 -12.51 -20.99
C VAL A 168 -12.51 -12.49 -22.14
N TYR A 169 -13.52 -13.36 -22.07
CA TYR A 169 -14.54 -13.49 -23.11
C TYR A 169 -15.40 -12.23 -23.21
N GLN A 170 -15.86 -11.69 -22.06
CA GLN A 170 -16.62 -10.44 -22.03
C GLN A 170 -15.84 -9.28 -22.65
N PHE A 171 -14.59 -9.07 -22.21
CA PHE A 171 -13.79 -7.93 -22.66
C PHE A 171 -13.50 -8.01 -24.15
N GLN A 172 -13.21 -9.21 -24.67
CA GLN A 172 -13.01 -9.39 -26.11
C GLN A 172 -14.28 -9.08 -26.91
N ARG A 173 -15.42 -9.64 -26.50
CA ARG A 173 -16.69 -9.52 -27.24
C ARG A 173 -17.31 -8.13 -27.16
N LEU A 174 -17.19 -7.45 -26.02
CA LEU A 174 -17.88 -6.18 -25.76
C LEU A 174 -16.98 -4.95 -25.91
N ILE A 175 -15.65 -5.09 -25.87
CA ILE A 175 -14.70 -3.97 -25.92
C ILE A 175 -13.83 -4.06 -27.16
N THR A 176 -12.97 -5.09 -27.29
CA THR A 176 -11.96 -5.09 -28.35
C THR A 176 -12.54 -5.42 -29.72
N ASN A 177 -13.41 -6.43 -29.86
CA ASN A 177 -14.01 -6.76 -31.16
C ASN A 177 -14.82 -5.59 -31.76
N PRO A 178 -15.68 -4.88 -30.99
CA PRO A 178 -16.38 -3.71 -31.51
C PRO A 178 -15.44 -2.58 -31.96
N LEU A 179 -14.29 -2.42 -31.31
CA LEU A 179 -13.31 -1.37 -31.61
C LEU A 179 -12.29 -1.76 -32.70
N SER A 180 -12.17 -3.06 -33.00
CA SER A 180 -11.24 -3.62 -34.00
C SER A 180 -11.90 -3.92 -35.36
N SER A 181 -13.15 -3.48 -35.57
CA SER A 181 -13.94 -3.79 -36.77
C SER A 181 -13.23 -3.38 -38.09
N PRO A 182 -13.28 -4.23 -39.15
CA PRO A 182 -12.48 -4.14 -40.39
C PRO A 182 -12.75 -2.92 -41.31
N LEU A 183 -13.63 -2.00 -40.91
CA LEU A 183 -13.72 -0.67 -41.53
C LEU A 183 -12.51 0.15 -41.08
N ASN A 184 -11.36 -0.09 -41.73
CA ASN A 184 -10.01 0.45 -41.46
C ASN A 184 -9.88 1.97 -41.16
N LEU A 185 -10.96 2.76 -41.26
CA LEU A 185 -11.02 4.13 -40.77
C LEU A 185 -10.90 4.21 -39.24
N PHE A 186 -11.41 3.23 -38.48
CA PHE A 186 -11.45 3.30 -37.02
C PHE A 186 -10.13 3.05 -36.30
N SER A 187 -9.26 2.20 -36.86
CA SER A 187 -8.04 1.76 -36.16
C SER A 187 -7.06 2.90 -35.91
N PHE A 188 -7.01 3.92 -36.77
CA PHE A 188 -6.15 5.08 -36.60
C PHE A 188 -6.68 6.05 -35.53
N PHE A 189 -8.00 6.26 -35.48
CA PHE A 189 -8.63 7.10 -34.45
C PHE A 189 -8.63 6.43 -33.08
N ALA A 190 -8.83 5.11 -33.02
CA ALA A 190 -8.87 4.35 -31.77
C ALA A 190 -7.53 4.43 -31.00
N LYS A 191 -6.39 4.42 -31.70
CA LYS A 191 -5.05 4.47 -31.05
C LYS A 191 -4.78 5.77 -30.31
N SER A 192 -5.52 6.82 -30.66
CA SER A 192 -5.48 8.10 -29.95
C SER A 192 -6.37 8.12 -28.71
N LYS A 193 -7.25 7.13 -28.51
CA LYS A 193 -8.19 7.10 -27.40
C LYS A 193 -7.64 6.35 -26.18
N ILE A 194 -8.18 6.69 -25.01
CA ILE A 194 -7.75 6.16 -23.71
C ILE A 194 -8.90 5.52 -22.94
N LEU A 195 -8.60 4.41 -22.27
CA LEU A 195 -9.40 3.81 -21.21
C LEU A 195 -8.71 4.07 -19.87
N VAL A 196 -9.43 4.56 -18.86
CA VAL A 196 -8.87 4.82 -17.52
C VAL A 196 -9.47 3.84 -16.52
N ILE A 197 -8.64 3.06 -15.85
CA ILE A 197 -9.06 2.11 -14.80
C ILE A 197 -8.25 2.42 -13.54
N ASP A 198 -8.94 2.91 -12.52
CA ASP A 198 -8.34 3.37 -11.28
C ASP A 198 -8.54 2.36 -10.14
N GLY A 199 -7.47 2.11 -9.38
CA GLY A 199 -7.51 1.36 -8.12
C GLY A 199 -7.64 -0.15 -8.30
N LEU A 200 -6.78 -0.80 -9.10
CA LEU A 200 -6.85 -2.27 -9.26
C LEU A 200 -6.74 -3.02 -7.92
N ASP A 201 -5.98 -2.47 -6.95
CA ASP A 201 -5.87 -3.00 -5.59
C ASP A 201 -7.16 -2.82 -4.75
N GLU A 202 -8.08 -1.98 -5.18
CA GLU A 202 -9.38 -1.77 -4.53
C GLU A 202 -10.46 -2.75 -5.01
N CYS A 203 -10.13 -3.67 -5.92
CA CYS A 203 -11.02 -4.75 -6.32
C CYS A 203 -10.99 -5.90 -5.31
N ASP A 204 -12.18 -6.38 -4.91
CA ASP A 204 -12.32 -7.49 -3.97
C ASP A 204 -11.99 -8.85 -4.62
N ASP A 205 -12.13 -8.94 -5.95
CA ASP A 205 -12.00 -10.17 -6.74
C ASP A 205 -10.55 -10.42 -7.22
N LYS A 206 -9.60 -10.57 -6.28
CA LYS A 206 -8.15 -10.60 -6.58
C LYS A 206 -7.72 -11.61 -7.66
N VAL A 207 -8.34 -12.79 -7.68
CA VAL A 207 -8.02 -13.85 -8.68
C VAL A 207 -8.40 -13.40 -10.08
N GLN A 208 -9.62 -12.90 -10.25
CA GLN A 208 -10.15 -12.46 -11.54
C GLN A 208 -9.50 -11.15 -12.00
N MET A 209 -9.09 -10.29 -11.06
CA MET A 209 -8.25 -9.13 -11.36
C MET A 209 -6.90 -9.55 -11.95
N ALA A 210 -6.28 -10.59 -11.41
CA ALA A 210 -5.02 -11.11 -11.95
C ALA A 210 -5.21 -11.69 -13.38
N GLU A 211 -6.30 -12.42 -13.63
CA GLU A 211 -6.68 -12.90 -14.97
C GLU A 211 -6.93 -11.75 -15.96
N PHE A 212 -7.58 -10.68 -15.49
CA PHE A 212 -7.82 -9.48 -16.29
C PHE A 212 -6.49 -8.80 -16.68
N ILE A 213 -5.55 -8.66 -15.75
CA ILE A 213 -4.22 -8.12 -16.04
C ILE A 213 -3.48 -8.97 -17.08
N GLU A 214 -3.51 -10.30 -16.95
CA GLU A 214 -2.90 -11.22 -17.92
C GLU A 214 -3.50 -11.06 -19.32
N LEU A 215 -4.84 -10.95 -19.42
CA LEU A 215 -5.53 -10.67 -20.66
C LEU A 215 -5.02 -9.38 -21.31
N LEU A 216 -4.89 -8.29 -20.54
CA LEU A 216 -4.43 -7.02 -21.09
C LEU A 216 -3.01 -7.13 -21.64
N ILE A 217 -2.10 -7.78 -20.89
CA ILE A 217 -0.72 -8.03 -21.32
C ILE A 217 -0.69 -8.85 -22.61
N ASP A 218 -1.43 -9.96 -22.66
CA ASP A 218 -1.50 -10.85 -23.81
C ASP A 218 -2.01 -10.13 -25.06
N MET A 219 -3.07 -9.33 -24.94
CA MET A 219 -3.60 -8.56 -26.06
C MET A 219 -2.65 -7.45 -26.49
N SER A 220 -1.96 -6.78 -25.56
CA SER A 220 -0.95 -5.77 -25.90
C SER A 220 0.19 -6.39 -26.70
N GLN A 221 0.70 -7.55 -26.28
CA GLN A 221 1.80 -8.25 -26.98
C GLN A 221 1.42 -8.70 -28.38
N ARG A 222 0.16 -9.08 -28.59
CA ARG A 222 -0.38 -9.45 -29.91
C ARG A 222 -0.74 -8.25 -30.79
N GLY A 223 -0.57 -7.02 -30.29
CA GLY A 223 -0.99 -5.80 -30.99
C GLY A 223 -2.52 -5.70 -31.17
N GLN A 224 -3.28 -6.38 -30.32
CA GLN A 224 -4.75 -6.49 -30.38
C GLN A 224 -5.48 -5.42 -29.59
N LEU A 225 -4.76 -4.51 -28.92
CA LEU A 225 -5.32 -3.33 -28.26
C LEU A 225 -5.30 -2.13 -29.20
N PRO A 226 -6.46 -1.71 -29.77
CA PRO A 226 -6.50 -0.58 -30.68
C PRO A 226 -6.53 0.77 -29.96
N PHE A 227 -6.40 0.81 -28.62
CA PHE A 227 -6.45 2.00 -27.77
C PHE A 227 -5.43 1.87 -26.64
N ARG A 228 -5.22 2.95 -25.88
CA ARG A 228 -4.32 2.97 -24.72
C ARG A 228 -5.09 2.79 -23.41
N ILE A 229 -4.47 2.15 -22.41
CA ILE A 229 -5.09 1.91 -21.10
C ILE A 229 -4.20 2.50 -20.00
N LEU A 230 -4.74 3.41 -19.21
CA LEU A 230 -4.12 3.86 -17.96
C LEU A 230 -4.70 3.02 -16.81
N LEU A 231 -3.82 2.31 -16.12
CA LEU A 231 -4.10 1.55 -14.92
C LEU A 231 -3.46 2.24 -13.73
N THR A 232 -4.15 2.29 -12.58
CA THR A 232 -3.52 2.69 -11.31
C THR A 232 -3.69 1.63 -10.26
N SER A 233 -2.66 1.44 -9.43
CA SER A 233 -2.78 0.61 -8.24
C SER A 233 -1.65 0.83 -7.25
N ARG A 234 -1.78 0.27 -6.05
CA ARG A 234 -0.63 -0.16 -5.25
C ARG A 234 -0.02 -1.43 -5.83
N VAL A 235 1.20 -1.74 -5.44
CA VAL A 235 1.93 -2.95 -5.82
C VAL A 235 1.63 -4.06 -4.81
N GLU A 236 0.34 -4.46 -4.72
CA GLU A 236 -0.05 -5.67 -3.96
C GLU A 236 0.52 -6.93 -4.64
N GLU A 237 0.77 -7.99 -3.88
CA GLU A 237 1.46 -9.20 -4.37
C GLU A 237 0.83 -9.81 -5.63
N HIS A 238 -0.50 -9.87 -5.69
CA HIS A 238 -1.22 -10.44 -6.83
C HIS A 238 -1.08 -9.60 -8.11
N ILE A 239 -0.89 -8.28 -7.97
CA ILE A 239 -0.63 -7.35 -9.09
C ILE A 239 0.84 -7.43 -9.50
N ARG A 240 1.74 -7.38 -8.51
CA ARG A 240 3.20 -7.47 -8.70
C ARG A 240 3.59 -8.72 -9.48
N LYS A 241 3.04 -9.88 -9.12
CA LYS A 241 3.32 -11.16 -9.81
C LYS A 241 2.99 -11.11 -11.31
N LYS A 242 1.96 -10.36 -11.71
CA LYS A 242 1.55 -10.27 -13.11
C LYS A 242 2.27 -9.16 -13.86
N LEU A 243 2.37 -7.97 -13.27
CA LEU A 243 2.99 -6.81 -13.92
C LEU A 243 4.53 -6.84 -13.86
N GLY A 244 5.11 -7.60 -12.93
CA GLY A 244 6.55 -7.81 -12.81
C GLY A 244 7.14 -8.89 -13.74
N ASP A 245 6.30 -9.67 -14.43
CA ASP A 245 6.76 -10.65 -15.42
C ASP A 245 7.50 -9.96 -16.57
N ALA A 246 8.61 -10.56 -17.05
CA ALA A 246 9.33 -10.09 -18.22
C ALA A 246 8.44 -9.88 -19.45
N ARG A 247 7.40 -10.72 -19.64
CA ARG A 247 6.38 -10.51 -20.68
C ARG A 247 5.65 -9.19 -20.47
N ALA A 248 5.21 -8.89 -19.26
CA ALA A 248 4.49 -7.66 -18.94
C ALA A 248 5.38 -6.43 -19.14
N GLN A 249 6.64 -6.49 -18.67
CA GLN A 249 7.59 -5.37 -18.78
C GLN A 249 7.85 -4.94 -20.23
N SER A 250 7.71 -5.84 -21.21
CA SER A 250 7.86 -5.49 -22.64
C SER A 250 6.76 -4.60 -23.21
N VAL A 251 5.59 -4.54 -22.55
CA VAL A 251 4.39 -3.82 -23.04
C VAL A 251 3.85 -2.78 -22.06
N LEU A 252 4.42 -2.70 -20.86
CA LEU A 252 4.05 -1.72 -19.86
C LEU A 252 4.91 -0.46 -19.96
N TYR A 253 4.26 0.68 -19.79
CA TYR A 253 4.91 1.94 -19.43
C TYR A 253 4.65 2.19 -17.95
N CYS A 254 5.67 2.01 -17.11
CA CYS A 254 5.54 2.14 -15.66
C CYS A 254 5.84 3.59 -15.23
N ILE A 255 4.96 4.15 -14.40
CA ILE A 255 5.17 5.43 -13.72
C ILE A 255 5.06 5.16 -12.23
N ASP A 256 6.17 5.33 -11.50
CA ASP A 256 6.17 5.27 -10.04
C ASP A 256 5.99 6.69 -9.50
N LEU A 257 4.88 6.91 -8.79
CA LEU A 257 4.53 8.22 -8.24
C LEU A 257 5.40 8.61 -7.03
N ASP A 258 6.07 7.65 -6.37
CA ASP A 258 7.02 7.93 -5.29
C ASP A 258 8.36 8.48 -5.83
N ALA A 259 8.64 8.26 -7.13
CA ALA A 259 9.83 8.79 -7.80
C ALA A 259 9.72 10.29 -8.14
N PHE A 260 8.53 10.89 -8.01
CA PHE A 260 8.31 12.32 -8.26
C PHE A 260 8.36 13.09 -6.95
N ASP A 261 9.11 14.20 -6.94
CA ASP A 261 9.09 15.10 -5.80
C ASP A 261 7.77 15.89 -5.77
N ALA A 262 6.91 15.57 -4.81
CA ALA A 262 5.65 16.26 -4.60
C ALA A 262 5.81 17.64 -3.95
N ARG A 263 7.00 17.98 -3.42
CA ARG A 263 7.20 19.19 -2.61
C ARG A 263 6.91 20.50 -3.38
N PRO A 264 7.32 20.68 -4.65
CA PRO A 264 6.94 21.87 -5.43
C PRO A 264 5.43 21.97 -5.63
N ASP A 265 4.76 20.85 -5.88
CA ASP A 265 3.31 20.82 -6.04
C ASP A 265 2.57 21.12 -4.71
N ILE A 266 3.10 20.65 -3.58
CA ILE A 266 2.58 20.96 -2.24
C ILE A 266 2.73 22.45 -1.93
N GLN A 267 3.81 23.10 -2.39
CA GLN A 267 3.96 24.55 -2.25
C GLN A 267 2.84 25.30 -2.96
N VAL A 268 2.58 24.97 -4.23
CA VAL A 268 1.48 25.55 -5.01
C VAL A 268 0.13 25.30 -4.33
N TYR A 269 -0.06 24.10 -3.79
CA TYR A 269 -1.25 23.74 -3.02
C TYR A 269 -1.43 24.60 -1.76
N PHE A 270 -0.38 24.79 -0.96
CA PHE A 270 -0.43 25.62 0.24
C PHE A 270 -0.70 27.09 -0.08
N GLU A 271 0.01 27.66 -1.04
CA GLU A 271 -0.21 29.05 -1.48
C GLU A 271 -1.66 29.27 -1.90
N TRP A 272 -2.22 28.33 -2.67
CA TRP A 272 -3.61 28.38 -3.10
C TRP A 272 -4.60 28.28 -1.94
N GLU A 273 -4.49 27.24 -1.10
CA GLU A 273 -5.46 27.00 -0.04
C GLU A 273 -5.41 28.05 1.07
N PHE A 274 -4.22 28.48 1.48
CA PHE A 274 -4.09 29.53 2.48
C PHE A 274 -4.48 30.92 1.94
N GLY A 275 -4.17 31.23 0.67
CA GLY A 275 -4.66 32.45 0.03
C GLY A 275 -6.19 32.52 0.01
N ARG A 276 -6.85 31.42 -0.42
CA ARG A 276 -8.31 31.32 -0.38
C ARG A 276 -8.87 31.45 1.04
N MET A 277 -8.21 30.84 2.02
CA MET A 277 -8.63 30.91 3.41
C MET A 277 -8.51 32.33 3.98
N TYR A 278 -7.46 33.06 3.62
CA TYR A 278 -7.31 34.48 3.96
C TYR A 278 -8.49 35.30 3.42
N ASP A 279 -8.79 35.15 2.13
CA ASP A 279 -9.86 35.91 1.44
C ASP A 279 -11.26 35.60 2.00
N GLN A 280 -11.50 34.34 2.38
CA GLN A 280 -12.76 33.92 2.99
C GLN A 280 -12.96 34.40 4.43
N ASN A 281 -11.87 34.76 5.12
CA ASN A 281 -11.87 35.16 6.53
C ASN A 281 -11.44 36.63 6.74
N LEU A 282 -11.57 37.48 5.71
CA LEU A 282 -11.13 38.88 5.72
C LEU A 282 -11.46 39.68 7.00
N PRO A 283 -12.66 39.61 7.60
CA PRO A 283 -12.96 40.37 8.82
C PRO A 283 -12.03 40.06 10.00
N ILE A 284 -11.60 38.81 10.13
CA ILE A 284 -10.71 38.32 11.18
C ILE A 284 -9.24 38.45 10.74
N MET A 285 -8.96 38.25 9.46
CA MET A 285 -7.61 38.24 8.88
C MET A 285 -7.09 39.64 8.50
N ARG A 286 -7.91 40.70 8.53
CA ARG A 286 -7.55 42.06 8.04
C ARG A 286 -6.27 42.65 8.63
N ARG A 287 -5.86 42.21 9.82
CA ARG A 287 -4.64 42.68 10.52
C ARG A 287 -3.43 41.76 10.30
N ILE A 288 -3.62 40.64 9.62
CA ILE A 288 -2.56 39.68 9.31
C ILE A 288 -1.87 40.13 8.01
N PRO A 289 -0.53 40.24 7.97
CA PRO A 289 0.18 40.62 6.75
C PRO A 289 -0.02 39.62 5.61
N GLN A 290 -0.04 40.13 4.37
CA GLN A 290 0.05 39.31 3.15
C GLN A 290 1.48 39.30 2.59
N PRO A 291 1.90 38.23 1.87
CA PRO A 291 1.16 36.97 1.68
C PRO A 291 0.99 36.20 3.01
N TRP A 292 -0.08 35.41 3.11
CA TRP A 292 -0.33 34.53 4.25
C TRP A 292 -0.44 33.08 3.79
N PRO A 293 0.37 32.16 4.34
CA PRO A 293 1.48 32.39 5.27
C PRO A 293 2.62 33.23 4.67
N SER A 294 3.51 33.75 5.52
CA SER A 294 4.77 34.34 5.05
C SER A 294 5.64 33.27 4.38
N SER A 295 6.63 33.68 3.59
CA SER A 295 7.54 32.74 2.90
C SER A 295 8.31 31.85 3.89
N GLU A 296 8.68 32.37 5.05
CA GLU A 296 9.35 31.61 6.12
C GLU A 296 8.42 30.56 6.73
N ALA A 297 7.19 30.98 7.06
CA ALA A 297 6.16 30.07 7.57
C ALA A 297 5.83 28.98 6.56
N LEU A 298 5.69 29.33 5.27
CA LEU A 298 5.46 28.38 4.19
C LEU A 298 6.58 27.34 4.09
N SER A 299 7.85 27.76 4.24
CA SER A 299 8.99 26.83 4.25
C SER A 299 8.89 25.82 5.39
N VAL A 300 8.53 26.27 6.60
CA VAL A 300 8.36 25.38 7.77
C VAL A 300 7.22 24.38 7.54
N LEU A 301 6.10 24.81 6.92
CA LEU A 301 5.00 23.91 6.58
C LEU A 301 5.41 22.87 5.54
N LEU A 302 6.22 23.26 4.55
CA LEU A 302 6.77 22.34 3.56
C LEU A 302 7.71 21.31 4.20
N ASP A 303 8.55 21.73 5.15
CA ASP A 303 9.39 20.81 5.89
C ASP A 303 8.57 19.82 6.73
N LYS A 304 7.50 20.30 7.39
CA LYS A 304 6.59 19.44 8.16
C LYS A 304 5.80 18.47 7.27
N ALA A 305 5.37 18.89 6.08
CA ALA A 305 4.61 18.04 5.16
C ALA A 305 5.47 17.06 4.35
N GLY A 306 6.75 17.39 4.12
CA GLY A 306 7.62 16.63 3.22
C GLY A 306 6.98 16.49 1.84
N SER A 307 6.95 15.27 1.31
CA SER A 307 6.33 14.94 0.02
C SER A 307 4.90 14.39 0.17
N SER A 308 4.23 14.61 1.31
CA SER A 308 2.89 14.04 1.59
C SER A 308 1.75 15.03 1.36
N PHE A 309 1.02 14.84 0.26
CA PHE A 309 -0.21 15.58 -0.01
C PHE A 309 -1.29 15.33 1.04
N MET A 310 -1.42 14.11 1.56
CA MET A 310 -2.40 13.81 2.60
C MET A 310 -2.08 14.52 3.91
N PHE A 311 -0.81 14.60 4.29
CA PHE A 311 -0.39 15.38 5.45
C PHE A 311 -0.67 16.87 5.21
N ALA A 312 -0.24 17.41 4.07
CA ALA A 312 -0.48 18.81 3.68
C ALA A 312 -1.97 19.18 3.73
N ALA A 313 -2.83 18.35 3.13
CA ALA A 313 -4.28 18.56 3.12
C ALA A 313 -4.90 18.46 4.52
N THR A 314 -4.38 17.55 5.36
CA THR A 314 -4.82 17.43 6.75
C THR A 314 -4.44 18.66 7.56
N LEU A 315 -3.23 19.19 7.37
CA LEU A 315 -2.78 20.43 8.01
C LEU A 315 -3.64 21.62 7.59
N VAL A 316 -3.86 21.79 6.28
CA VAL A 316 -4.75 22.85 5.76
C VAL A 316 -6.16 22.73 6.35
N ARG A 317 -6.67 21.50 6.49
CA ARG A 317 -7.98 21.24 7.08
C ARG A 317 -8.01 21.59 8.57
N LEU A 318 -7.00 21.21 9.34
CA LEU A 318 -6.84 21.59 10.75
C LEU A 318 -6.94 23.11 10.92
N VAL A 319 -6.18 23.85 10.12
CA VAL A 319 -6.15 25.33 10.18
C VAL A 319 -7.49 25.94 9.73
N ARG A 320 -8.18 25.32 8.76
CA ARG A 320 -9.47 25.79 8.23
C ARG A 320 -10.63 25.63 9.21
N GLU A 321 -10.64 24.53 9.97
CA GLU A 321 -11.75 24.18 10.84
C GLU A 321 -11.84 25.09 12.08
N ASP A 322 -10.79 25.87 12.38
CA ASP A 322 -10.75 26.80 13.50
C ASP A 322 -11.27 28.22 13.15
N PRO A 323 -12.06 28.88 14.01
CA PRO A 323 -12.52 30.26 13.81
C PRO A 323 -11.40 31.31 13.75
N MET A 324 -10.20 30.99 14.25
CA MET A 324 -9.00 31.82 14.22
C MET A 324 -7.84 31.09 13.53
N PRO A 325 -7.89 30.90 12.19
CA PRO A 325 -6.89 30.12 11.45
C PRO A 325 -5.43 30.55 11.69
N TYR A 326 -5.20 31.85 11.85
CA TYR A 326 -3.85 32.39 12.10
C TYR A 326 -3.25 31.91 13.43
N LYS A 327 -4.06 31.61 14.46
CA LYS A 327 -3.57 31.09 15.75
C LYS A 327 -3.16 29.64 15.65
N VAL A 328 -4.01 28.81 15.05
CA VAL A 328 -3.71 27.39 14.82
C VAL A 328 -2.48 27.25 13.93
N LEU A 329 -2.35 28.11 12.91
CA LEU A 329 -1.15 28.10 12.10
C LEU A 329 0.10 28.44 12.91
N GLN A 330 0.05 29.41 13.83
CA GLN A 330 1.17 29.73 14.72
C GLN A 330 1.55 28.53 15.60
N GLU A 331 0.58 27.86 16.22
CA GLU A 331 0.80 26.66 17.03
C GLU A 331 1.45 25.52 16.22
N VAL A 332 1.04 25.35 14.95
CA VAL A 332 1.63 24.34 14.06
C VAL A 332 3.05 24.72 13.64
N LEU A 333 3.34 26.00 13.48
CA LEU A 333 4.67 26.51 13.11
C LEU A 333 5.67 26.39 14.26
N ASP A 334 5.19 26.38 15.52
CA ASP A 334 6.06 26.25 16.68
C ASP A 334 6.95 24.99 16.55
N SER A 335 8.24 25.19 16.82
CA SER A 335 9.30 24.19 16.66
C SER A 335 9.41 23.23 17.83
N GLU A 336 8.64 23.43 18.90
CA GLU A 336 8.57 22.49 20.01
C GLU A 336 7.93 21.17 19.55
N SER A 337 8.28 20.05 20.19
CA SER A 337 7.85 18.69 19.81
C SER A 337 6.33 18.49 19.72
N ASN A 338 5.54 19.45 20.22
CA ASN A 338 4.10 19.37 20.42
C ASN A 338 3.27 20.11 19.36
N GLY A 339 3.89 20.86 18.42
CA GLY A 339 3.14 21.64 17.42
C GLY A 339 2.26 20.80 16.48
N LEU A 340 2.52 19.48 16.39
CA LEU A 340 1.71 18.54 15.61
C LEU A 340 0.67 17.77 16.45
N ASP A 341 0.63 17.95 17.77
CA ASP A 341 -0.30 17.24 18.67
C ASP A 341 -1.77 17.48 18.30
N PRO A 342 -2.22 18.71 17.96
CA PRO A 342 -3.59 18.93 17.51
C PRO A 342 -3.92 18.16 16.23
N LEU A 343 -2.96 18.09 15.28
CA LEU A 343 -3.10 17.33 14.04
C LEU A 343 -3.25 15.83 14.32
N TYR A 344 -2.38 15.27 15.18
CA TYR A 344 -2.46 13.87 15.57
C TYR A 344 -3.78 13.53 16.24
N LYS A 345 -4.25 14.38 17.18
CA LYS A 345 -5.54 14.21 17.85
C LYS A 345 -6.70 14.22 16.86
N GLN A 346 -6.73 15.17 15.92
CA GLN A 346 -7.78 15.27 14.91
C GLN A 346 -7.84 14.02 13.99
N VAL A 347 -6.67 13.49 13.62
CA VAL A 347 -6.58 12.27 12.80
C VAL A 347 -7.04 11.05 13.58
N LEU A 348 -6.53 10.86 14.81
CA LEU A 348 -6.83 9.70 15.65
C LEU A 348 -8.29 9.70 16.13
N SER A 349 -8.88 10.87 16.39
CA SER A 349 -10.30 10.99 16.75
C SER A 349 -11.22 10.53 15.62
N SER A 350 -10.78 10.68 14.37
CA SER A 350 -11.53 10.26 13.19
C SER A 350 -11.32 8.78 12.84
N ALA A 351 -10.26 8.15 13.36
CA ALA A 351 -9.83 6.81 12.95
C ALA A 351 -10.76 5.67 13.39
N SER A 352 -11.60 5.86 14.41
CA SER A 352 -12.44 4.79 15.00
C SER A 352 -11.61 3.52 15.34
N PRO A 353 -10.78 3.57 16.41
CA PRO A 353 -9.81 2.53 16.73
C PRO A 353 -10.46 1.16 17.03
N THR A 354 -9.99 0.10 16.37
CA THR A 354 -10.37 -1.31 16.64
C THR A 354 -9.30 -2.00 17.49
N PRO A 355 -9.55 -3.22 18.04
CA PRO A 355 -8.48 -4.00 18.65
C PRO A 355 -7.30 -4.28 17.70
N ALA A 356 -7.59 -4.49 16.41
CA ALA A 356 -6.55 -4.66 15.38
C ALA A 356 -5.75 -3.37 15.16
N PHE A 357 -6.41 -2.21 15.14
CA PHE A 357 -5.77 -0.90 15.06
C PHE A 357 -4.70 -0.72 16.14
N HIS A 358 -5.07 -0.93 17.40
CA HIS A 358 -4.15 -0.76 18.53
C HIS A 358 -2.96 -1.72 18.44
N ARG A 359 -3.18 -2.97 18.03
CA ARG A 359 -2.09 -3.94 17.83
C ARG A 359 -1.13 -3.50 16.74
N VAL A 360 -1.66 -3.06 15.59
CA VAL A 360 -0.84 -2.61 14.43
C VAL A 360 -0.07 -1.34 14.78
N ILE A 361 -0.77 -0.29 15.22
CA ILE A 361 -0.15 1.00 15.52
C ILE A 361 0.80 0.88 16.72
N GLY A 362 0.40 0.17 17.78
CA GLY A 362 1.25 -0.09 18.94
C GLY A 362 2.57 -0.73 18.54
N THR A 363 2.51 -1.79 17.72
CA THR A 363 3.72 -2.45 17.23
C THR A 363 4.59 -1.50 16.41
N ILE A 364 4.02 -0.71 15.50
CA ILE A 364 4.77 0.28 14.70
C ILE A 364 5.49 1.31 15.58
N MET A 365 4.87 1.73 16.70
CA MET A 365 5.45 2.77 17.57
C MET A 365 6.66 2.28 18.38
N ILE A 366 6.69 0.99 18.76
CA ILE A 366 7.80 0.46 19.58
C ILE A 366 8.89 -0.25 18.78
N LEU A 367 8.65 -0.54 17.51
CA LEU A 367 9.65 -1.15 16.64
C LEU A 367 10.83 -0.20 16.39
N LEU A 368 12.05 -0.72 16.58
CA LEU A 368 13.28 0.02 16.31
C LEU A 368 13.47 0.28 14.81
N THR A 369 13.10 -0.70 13.99
CA THR A 369 13.18 -0.64 12.53
C THR A 369 11.77 -0.64 11.92
N ASN A 370 11.57 0.13 10.87
CA ASN A 370 10.31 0.15 10.15
C ASN A 370 10.13 -1.17 9.39
N GLN A 371 8.90 -1.69 9.39
CA GLN A 371 8.58 -3.02 8.91
C GLN A 371 7.57 -2.96 7.77
N SER A 372 7.59 -3.97 6.91
CA SER A 372 6.65 -4.07 5.81
C SER A 372 5.26 -4.53 6.29
N ILE A 373 4.25 -4.32 5.46
CA ILE A 373 2.89 -4.80 5.74
C ILE A 373 2.88 -6.33 5.87
N ASN A 374 3.59 -7.02 4.98
CA ASN A 374 3.70 -8.48 5.01
C ASN A 374 4.45 -8.98 6.25
N SER A 375 5.54 -8.30 6.65
CA SER A 375 6.27 -8.61 7.89
C SER A 375 5.38 -8.42 9.11
N LEU A 376 4.65 -7.30 9.21
CA LEU A 376 3.71 -7.10 10.32
C LEU A 376 2.58 -8.13 10.33
N GLY A 377 2.07 -8.51 9.15
CA GLY A 377 1.03 -9.54 9.02
C GLY A 377 1.46 -10.90 9.56
N SER A 378 2.69 -11.32 9.23
CA SER A 378 3.24 -12.58 9.73
C SER A 378 3.50 -12.56 11.25
N LEU A 379 3.94 -11.42 11.79
CA LEU A 379 4.18 -11.26 13.23
C LEU A 379 2.89 -11.21 14.04
N LEU A 380 1.92 -10.42 13.58
CA LEU A 380 0.68 -10.15 14.33
C LEU A 380 -0.40 -11.20 14.08
N ASP A 381 -0.20 -12.09 13.11
CA ASP A 381 -1.21 -13.05 12.63
C ASP A 381 -2.47 -12.31 12.12
N ILE A 382 -2.24 -11.25 11.32
CA ILE A 382 -3.27 -10.40 10.74
C ILE A 382 -3.08 -10.40 9.22
N GLN A 383 -4.17 -10.52 8.47
CA GLN A 383 -4.10 -10.47 7.01
C GLN A 383 -3.60 -9.09 6.53
N ALA A 384 -2.74 -9.06 5.50
CA ALA A 384 -2.19 -7.82 4.95
C ALA A 384 -3.29 -6.80 4.59
N GLY A 385 -4.41 -7.28 4.03
CA GLY A 385 -5.56 -6.43 3.72
C GLY A 385 -6.19 -5.76 4.94
N GLU A 386 -6.27 -6.45 6.07
CA GLU A 386 -6.75 -5.89 7.34
C GLU A 386 -5.78 -4.86 7.91
N ILE A 387 -4.46 -5.12 7.84
CA ILE A 387 -3.44 -4.14 8.23
C ILE A 387 -3.58 -2.87 7.40
N VAL A 388 -3.71 -2.99 6.08
CA VAL A 388 -3.93 -1.85 5.18
C VAL A 388 -5.19 -1.08 5.58
N LEU A 389 -6.31 -1.76 5.85
CA LEU A 389 -7.54 -1.11 6.31
C LEU A 389 -7.34 -0.32 7.60
N GLU A 390 -6.57 -0.85 8.55
CA GLU A 390 -6.26 -0.15 9.80
C GLU A 390 -5.34 1.05 9.59
N LEU A 391 -4.32 0.92 8.73
CA LEU A 391 -3.41 2.03 8.40
C LEU A 391 -4.10 3.14 7.60
N LEU A 392 -5.06 2.81 6.73
CA LEU A 392 -5.80 3.79 5.93
C LEU A 392 -6.55 4.81 6.78
N LYS A 393 -6.93 4.44 8.02
CA LYS A 393 -7.56 5.32 9.00
C LYS A 393 -6.64 6.46 9.47
N VAL A 394 -5.33 6.27 9.37
CA VAL A 394 -4.28 7.23 9.79
C VAL A 394 -3.27 7.52 8.67
N GLN A 395 -3.67 7.30 7.41
CA GLN A 395 -2.81 7.51 6.23
C GLN A 395 -2.29 8.94 6.05
N SER A 396 -2.87 9.91 6.77
CA SER A 396 -2.38 11.30 6.78
C SER A 396 -1.12 11.48 7.63
N ILE A 397 -0.84 10.57 8.56
CA ILE A 397 0.31 10.64 9.50
C ILE A 397 1.27 9.44 9.38
N VAL A 398 0.88 8.42 8.61
CA VAL A 398 1.68 7.24 8.27
C VAL A 398 1.76 7.07 6.75
N LYS A 399 2.96 6.91 6.20
CA LYS A 399 3.19 6.52 4.80
C LYS A 399 2.98 5.02 4.66
N ILE A 400 1.90 4.65 3.98
CA ILE A 400 1.61 3.28 3.58
C ILE A 400 2.29 3.03 2.22
N PRO A 401 3.25 2.10 2.13
CA PRO A 401 4.08 1.94 0.96
C PRO A 401 3.31 1.52 -0.29
N GLY A 402 3.92 1.77 -1.45
CA GLY A 402 3.42 1.33 -2.74
C GLY A 402 3.44 -0.20 -2.83
N ASP A 403 4.55 -0.83 -2.45
CA ASP A 403 4.72 -2.27 -2.33
C ASP A 403 4.51 -2.74 -0.87
N ASP A 404 3.73 -3.80 -0.66
CA ASP A 404 3.48 -4.34 0.69
C ASP A 404 4.73 -4.96 1.36
N ASN A 405 5.83 -5.10 0.62
CA ASN A 405 7.14 -5.55 1.10
C ASN A 405 8.09 -4.40 1.48
N GLU A 406 7.76 -3.16 1.12
CA GLU A 406 8.50 -1.98 1.55
C GLU A 406 8.11 -1.57 2.98
N PRO A 407 9.00 -0.88 3.71
CA PRO A 407 8.72 -0.47 5.09
C PRO A 407 7.63 0.60 5.18
N ILE A 408 6.73 0.44 6.15
CA ILE A 408 5.80 1.48 6.58
C ILE A 408 6.59 2.58 7.29
N MET A 409 6.43 3.83 6.85
CA MET A 409 7.16 4.97 7.43
C MET A 409 6.20 5.91 8.17
N LEU A 410 6.69 6.59 9.19
CA LEU A 410 5.97 7.71 9.80
C LEU A 410 6.36 8.99 9.07
N TYR A 411 5.39 9.88 8.80
CA TYR A 411 5.75 11.17 8.18
C TYR A 411 6.58 12.05 9.13
N HIS A 412 6.40 11.87 10.44
CA HIS A 412 7.16 12.60 11.44
C HIS A 412 7.47 11.72 12.64
N THR A 413 8.70 11.80 13.15
CA THR A 413 9.17 10.98 14.27
C THR A 413 8.46 11.31 15.58
N SER A 414 8.03 12.58 15.77
CA SER A 414 7.30 13.00 16.98
C SER A 414 5.94 12.31 17.14
N LEU A 415 5.42 11.61 16.13
CA LEU A 415 4.24 10.77 16.30
C LEU A 415 4.50 9.63 17.30
N ARG A 416 5.73 9.06 17.31
CA ARG A 416 6.13 8.08 18.32
C ARG A 416 6.09 8.71 19.70
N ASP A 417 6.78 9.85 19.87
CA ASP A 417 6.84 10.57 21.15
C ASP A 417 5.45 10.97 21.66
N PHE A 418 4.55 11.37 20.76
CA PHE A 418 3.17 11.71 21.09
C PHE A 418 2.41 10.48 21.63
N LEU A 419 2.41 9.37 20.89
CA LEU A 419 1.67 8.16 21.25
C LEU A 419 2.25 7.42 22.45
N THR A 420 3.56 7.52 22.70
CA THR A 420 4.22 6.88 23.85
C THR A 420 4.33 7.79 25.09
N THR A 421 3.72 8.98 25.06
CA THR A 421 3.69 9.91 26.21
C THR A 421 2.25 10.20 26.65
N LYS A 422 1.84 9.65 27.80
CA LYS A 422 0.45 9.72 28.29
C LYS A 422 -0.08 11.14 28.46
N SER A 423 0.76 12.08 28.91
CA SER A 423 0.35 13.48 29.10
C SER A 423 0.06 14.22 27.78
N ARG A 424 0.58 13.74 26.65
CA ARG A 424 0.36 14.34 25.32
C ARG A 424 -0.82 13.72 24.59
N SER A 425 -0.87 12.39 24.56
CA SER A 425 -1.85 11.62 23.79
C SER A 425 -3.16 11.32 24.53
N GLY A 426 -3.18 11.38 25.86
CA GLY A 426 -4.39 11.13 26.65
C GLY A 426 -4.95 9.73 26.36
N ASP A 427 -6.18 9.67 25.83
CA ASP A 427 -6.87 8.41 25.52
C ASP A 427 -6.21 7.61 24.37
N TYR A 428 -5.35 8.24 23.57
CA TYR A 428 -4.59 7.58 22.50
C TYR A 428 -3.25 7.00 22.96
N PHE A 429 -2.95 7.06 24.26
CA PHE A 429 -1.68 6.60 24.81
C PHE A 429 -1.45 5.11 24.55
N ILE A 430 -0.29 4.80 24.00
CA ILE A 430 0.24 3.45 23.80
C ILE A 430 1.24 3.20 24.90
N ASP A 431 0.88 2.31 25.83
CA ASP A 431 1.71 1.89 26.95
C ASP A 431 2.93 1.08 26.47
N PRO A 432 4.15 1.66 26.46
CA PRO A 432 5.30 0.98 25.86
C PRO A 432 5.66 -0.34 26.57
N PRO A 433 5.72 -0.42 27.93
CA PRO A 433 5.87 -1.68 28.64
C PRO A 433 4.91 -2.79 28.19
N LEU A 434 3.61 -2.51 28.11
CA LEU A 434 2.61 -3.47 27.65
C LEU A 434 2.82 -3.88 26.20
N GLN A 435 3.16 -2.93 25.34
CA GLN A 435 3.39 -3.22 23.93
C GLN A 435 4.66 -4.07 23.73
N HIS A 436 5.70 -3.89 24.55
CA HIS A 436 6.87 -4.78 24.54
C HIS A 436 6.47 -6.22 24.94
N ILE A 437 5.60 -6.41 25.93
CA ILE A 437 5.07 -7.75 26.26
C ILE A 437 4.29 -8.36 25.09
N HIS A 438 3.46 -7.58 24.39
CA HIS A 438 2.78 -8.03 23.17
C HIS A 438 3.75 -8.43 22.05
N MET A 439 4.84 -7.69 21.88
CA MET A 439 5.89 -8.02 20.90
C MET A 439 6.61 -9.32 21.22
N ALA A 440 6.99 -9.53 22.49
CA ALA A 440 7.59 -10.79 22.92
C ALA A 440 6.66 -11.97 22.62
N LEU A 441 5.37 -11.82 22.91
CA LEU A 441 4.36 -12.82 22.59
C LEU A 441 4.26 -13.09 21.07
N GLY A 442 4.28 -12.03 20.26
CA GLY A 442 4.27 -12.12 18.80
C GLY A 442 5.47 -12.90 18.27
N TYR A 443 6.69 -12.55 18.68
CA TYR A 443 7.91 -13.25 18.29
C TYR A 443 7.89 -14.72 18.67
N VAL A 444 7.51 -15.04 19.90
CA VAL A 444 7.45 -16.44 20.36
C VAL A 444 6.43 -17.25 19.56
N LYS A 445 5.25 -16.68 19.28
CA LYS A 445 4.23 -17.35 18.44
C LYS A 445 4.70 -17.54 17.00
N TYR A 446 5.36 -16.53 16.42
CA TYR A 446 5.92 -16.59 15.08
C TYR A 446 6.96 -17.71 14.97
N LEU A 447 7.92 -17.76 15.90
CA LEU A 447 8.93 -18.82 15.97
C LEU A 447 8.32 -20.21 16.22
N ALA A 448 7.25 -20.31 17.01
CA ALA A 448 6.58 -21.57 17.31
C ALA A 448 5.86 -22.18 16.10
N LYS A 449 5.33 -21.34 15.20
CA LYS A 449 4.61 -21.76 13.99
C LYS A 449 5.52 -22.21 12.85
N ASP A 450 6.79 -21.83 12.91
CA ASP A 450 7.72 -22.05 11.81
C ASP A 450 8.13 -23.53 11.68
N SER A 451 8.00 -24.05 10.46
CA SER A 451 8.14 -25.47 10.13
C SER A 451 9.43 -25.81 9.39
N SER A 452 10.30 -24.83 9.11
CA SER A 452 11.60 -25.06 8.46
C SER A 452 12.55 -25.88 9.33
N GLU A 453 13.69 -26.32 8.78
CA GLU A 453 14.70 -27.05 9.55
C GLU A 453 15.50 -26.13 10.50
N ASP A 454 15.66 -24.86 10.15
CA ASP A 454 16.33 -23.83 10.95
C ASP A 454 15.64 -22.46 10.83
N PHE A 455 16.02 -21.48 11.65
CA PHE A 455 15.41 -20.14 11.63
C PHE A 455 16.14 -19.13 10.71
N PHE A 456 17.06 -19.57 9.83
CA PHE A 456 17.83 -18.65 8.97
C PHE A 456 17.03 -18.10 7.80
N ASP A 457 15.85 -18.64 7.47
CA ASP A 457 15.01 -18.12 6.39
C ASP A 457 13.82 -17.28 6.89
N LEU A 458 13.83 -16.91 8.17
CA LEU A 458 12.73 -16.14 8.77
C LEU A 458 12.73 -14.68 8.31
N SER A 459 11.54 -14.16 8.03
CA SER A 459 11.31 -12.74 7.76
C SER A 459 11.69 -11.86 8.97
N TRP A 460 11.58 -12.42 10.17
CA TRP A 460 11.93 -11.76 11.44
C TRP A 460 13.15 -12.41 12.09
N HIS A 461 14.33 -12.24 11.49
CA HIS A 461 15.58 -12.69 12.11
C HIS A 461 15.78 -12.16 13.53
N ASP A 462 15.39 -10.90 13.78
CA ASP A 462 15.49 -10.30 15.10
C ASP A 462 14.60 -11.02 16.13
N ALA A 463 13.50 -11.66 15.72
CA ALA A 463 12.65 -12.41 16.64
C ALA A 463 13.42 -13.52 17.36
N ILE A 464 14.45 -14.11 16.74
CA ILE A 464 15.32 -15.14 17.33
C ILE A 464 16.03 -14.60 18.58
N PHE A 465 16.41 -13.32 18.59
CA PHE A 465 17.27 -12.70 19.60
C PHE A 465 16.54 -11.74 20.53
N GLU A 466 15.47 -11.10 20.06
CA GLU A 466 14.88 -9.93 20.71
C GLU A 466 13.67 -10.26 21.58
N TRP A 467 13.05 -11.45 21.45
CA TRP A 467 11.91 -11.81 22.31
C TRP A 467 12.21 -11.73 23.82
N PRO A 468 13.40 -12.12 24.33
CA PRO A 468 13.73 -11.91 25.74
C PRO A 468 13.96 -10.43 26.08
N HIS A 469 14.51 -9.65 25.15
CA HIS A 469 14.72 -8.21 25.32
C HIS A 469 13.41 -7.47 25.53
N HIS A 470 12.40 -7.79 24.71
CA HIS A 470 11.06 -7.22 24.85
C HIS A 470 10.42 -7.58 26.21
N ILE A 471 10.66 -8.78 26.75
CA ILE A 471 10.20 -9.13 28.11
C ILE A 471 10.91 -8.25 29.15
N ILE A 472 12.22 -8.07 29.03
CA ILE A 472 13.03 -7.22 29.91
C ILE A 472 12.47 -5.80 29.92
N LEU A 473 12.29 -5.18 28.74
CA LEU A 473 11.76 -3.82 28.61
C LEU A 473 10.36 -3.69 29.19
N GLY A 474 9.49 -4.67 28.92
CA GLY A 474 8.15 -4.70 29.52
C GLY A 474 8.22 -4.73 31.04
N LEU A 475 9.12 -5.52 31.63
CA LEU A 475 9.19 -5.73 33.06
C LEU A 475 10.00 -4.67 33.85
N GLN A 476 10.69 -3.73 33.19
CA GLN A 476 11.59 -2.76 33.86
C GLN A 476 10.90 -1.73 34.74
N GLU A 477 9.66 -1.35 34.42
CA GLU A 477 8.95 -0.30 35.18
C GLU A 477 8.25 -0.89 36.42
N GLN A 478 8.29 -0.16 37.53
CA GLN A 478 7.91 -0.67 38.86
C GLN A 478 6.40 -0.80 39.12
N GLU A 479 5.49 -0.33 38.27
CA GLU A 479 4.04 -0.50 38.50
C GLU A 479 3.16 -0.55 37.23
N PRO A 480 3.24 -1.61 36.43
CA PRO A 480 2.08 -2.02 35.63
C PRO A 480 1.32 -3.13 36.36
N ILE A 481 0.03 -2.89 36.64
CA ILE A 481 -0.94 -3.95 36.92
C ILE A 481 -1.09 -4.72 35.61
N TRP A 482 -0.27 -5.74 35.42
CA TRP A 482 -0.36 -6.60 34.25
C TRP A 482 -1.69 -7.34 34.25
N ASP A 483 -2.34 -7.40 33.09
CA ASP A 483 -3.40 -8.37 32.87
C ASP A 483 -2.81 -9.78 33.08
N GLU A 484 -3.24 -10.49 34.12
CA GLU A 484 -2.73 -11.85 34.37
C GLU A 484 -2.97 -12.77 33.17
N ALA A 485 -4.00 -12.53 32.37
CA ALA A 485 -4.27 -13.31 31.16
C ALA A 485 -3.15 -13.16 30.11
N ILE A 486 -2.60 -11.95 29.90
CA ILE A 486 -1.53 -11.75 28.92
C ILE A 486 -0.24 -12.43 29.36
N ILE A 487 0.12 -12.29 30.64
CA ILE A 487 1.33 -12.90 31.19
C ILE A 487 1.21 -14.43 31.18
N ASN A 488 0.06 -14.98 31.56
CA ASN A 488 -0.18 -16.43 31.47
C ASN A 488 -0.10 -16.94 30.04
N THR A 489 -0.66 -16.20 29.08
CA THR A 489 -0.57 -16.54 27.65
C THR A 489 0.87 -16.50 27.14
N LEU A 490 1.67 -15.53 27.59
CA LEU A 490 3.09 -15.44 27.26
C LEU A 490 3.88 -16.60 27.85
N VAL A 491 3.69 -16.91 29.14
CA VAL A 491 4.33 -18.07 29.80
C VAL A 491 3.98 -19.36 29.08
N TYR A 492 2.71 -19.58 28.74
CA TYR A 492 2.27 -20.75 27.97
C TYR A 492 2.95 -20.81 26.59
N SER A 493 2.98 -19.68 25.87
CA SER A 493 3.56 -19.61 24.52
C SER A 493 5.07 -19.87 24.54
N ILE A 494 5.80 -19.34 25.53
CA ILE A 494 7.23 -19.60 25.70
C ILE A 494 7.47 -21.08 26.02
N ASN A 495 6.70 -21.67 26.93
CA ASN A 495 6.84 -23.09 27.25
C ASN A 495 6.61 -23.99 26.03
N ASN A 496 5.54 -23.70 25.27
CA ASN A 496 5.22 -24.41 24.05
C ASN A 496 6.35 -24.28 23.02
N PHE A 497 6.81 -23.05 22.76
CA PHE A 497 7.94 -22.77 21.89
C PHE A 497 9.21 -23.52 22.31
N LEU A 498 9.63 -23.41 23.56
CA LEU A 498 10.84 -24.06 24.04
C LEU A 498 10.74 -25.60 24.04
N THR A 499 9.55 -26.15 24.25
CA THR A 499 9.34 -27.61 24.22
C THR A 499 9.45 -28.17 22.81
N PHE A 500 8.82 -27.54 21.82
CA PHE A 500 8.76 -28.07 20.46
C PHE A 500 9.87 -27.57 19.54
N GLN A 501 10.28 -26.31 19.71
CA GLN A 501 11.24 -25.63 18.84
C GLN A 501 12.54 -25.23 19.56
N GLY A 502 12.67 -25.50 20.87
CA GLY A 502 13.82 -25.04 21.66
C GLY A 502 15.17 -25.57 21.15
N LYS A 503 15.23 -26.83 20.70
CA LYS A 503 16.46 -27.41 20.12
C LYS A 503 16.84 -26.73 18.80
N LYS A 504 15.85 -26.47 17.94
CA LYS A 504 16.05 -25.74 16.68
C LYS A 504 16.54 -24.33 16.95
N TRP A 505 15.88 -23.62 17.87
CA TRP A 505 16.25 -22.27 18.28
C TRP A 505 17.68 -22.21 18.81
N TYR A 506 18.05 -23.17 19.65
CA TYR A 506 19.39 -23.32 20.16
C TYR A 506 20.43 -23.48 19.04
N ASN A 507 20.23 -24.44 18.13
CA ASN A 507 21.16 -24.69 17.03
C ASN A 507 21.32 -23.45 16.13
N THR A 508 20.23 -22.73 15.85
CA THR A 508 20.29 -21.50 15.05
C THR A 508 21.03 -20.37 15.79
N LEU A 509 20.81 -20.19 17.10
CA LEU A 509 21.55 -19.24 17.92
C LEU A 509 23.05 -19.53 17.91
N GLU A 510 23.44 -20.80 18.08
CA GLU A 510 24.83 -21.24 18.06
C GLU A 510 25.49 -21.00 16.68
N GLY A 511 24.78 -21.32 15.59
CA GLY A 511 25.25 -21.09 14.23
C GLY A 511 25.43 -19.62 13.88
N THR A 512 24.48 -18.76 14.25
CA THR A 512 24.54 -17.31 13.95
C THR A 512 25.67 -16.61 14.71
N ARG A 513 25.97 -17.08 15.93
CA ARG A 513 26.98 -16.46 16.80
C ARG A 513 28.41 -16.64 16.29
N LYS A 514 28.69 -17.70 15.53
CA LYS A 514 29.98 -17.85 14.82
C LYS A 514 30.29 -16.69 13.86
N HIS A 515 29.27 -15.86 13.54
CA HIS A 515 29.38 -14.72 12.62
C HIS A 515 29.05 -13.35 13.24
N ARG A 516 28.68 -13.24 14.54
CA ARG A 516 28.38 -11.97 15.22
C ARG A 516 29.44 -11.62 16.26
N GLU A 517 30.11 -10.47 16.12
CA GLU A 517 31.20 -10.01 17.01
C GLU A 517 30.74 -9.48 18.38
N LYS A 518 29.44 -9.23 18.63
CA LYS A 518 28.97 -8.57 19.87
C LYS A 518 27.81 -9.31 20.55
N LYS A 519 27.92 -9.44 21.88
CA LYS A 519 26.88 -9.93 22.81
C LYS A 519 25.67 -8.96 22.79
N PRO A 520 24.42 -9.45 22.81
CA PRO A 520 23.25 -8.59 22.92
C PRO A 520 23.24 -7.73 24.20
N ALA A 521 23.02 -6.43 24.07
CA ALA A 521 23.09 -5.45 25.18
C ALA A 521 22.08 -5.71 26.31
N TRP A 522 20.99 -6.42 26.01
CA TRP A 522 19.95 -6.73 26.99
C TRP A 522 20.37 -7.79 28.02
N LEU A 523 21.40 -8.60 27.75
CA LEU A 523 21.88 -9.62 28.68
C LEU A 523 22.40 -9.01 29.97
N ASP A 524 23.16 -7.92 29.89
CA ASP A 524 23.70 -7.23 31.06
C ASP A 524 22.62 -6.46 31.83
N THR A 525 21.52 -6.13 31.14
CA THR A 525 20.36 -5.44 31.69
C THR A 525 19.39 -6.40 32.39
N GLY A 526 19.18 -7.60 31.84
CA GLY A 526 18.38 -8.67 32.43
C GLY A 526 18.92 -9.15 33.79
N VAL A 527 20.25 -9.21 33.94
CA VAL A 527 20.91 -9.57 35.21
C VAL A 527 20.58 -8.58 36.34
N LYS A 528 20.35 -7.29 36.02
CA LYS A 528 20.06 -6.24 37.02
C LYS A 528 18.60 -6.23 37.48
N LEU A 529 17.67 -6.82 36.73
CA LEU A 529 16.23 -6.88 37.04
C LEU A 529 15.87 -7.81 38.21
N HIS A 530 16.84 -8.57 38.74
CA HIS A 530 16.66 -9.57 39.79
C HIS A 530 16.22 -8.99 41.16
N GLN A 531 16.30 -7.67 41.36
CA GLN A 531 16.13 -7.03 42.67
C GLN A 531 14.73 -6.43 42.94
N ALA A 532 13.75 -6.58 42.05
CA ALA A 532 12.40 -6.05 42.26
C ALA A 532 11.45 -7.07 42.92
N GLU A 533 10.79 -6.71 44.02
CA GLU A 533 9.72 -7.51 44.64
C GLU A 533 8.52 -7.64 43.68
N ARG A 534 8.21 -8.86 43.21
CA ARG A 534 7.09 -9.14 42.30
C ARG A 534 5.97 -9.85 43.07
N THR A 535 4.72 -9.42 42.87
CA THR A 535 3.56 -9.92 43.65
C THR A 535 2.88 -11.14 43.01
N SER A 536 2.66 -11.18 41.69
CA SER A 536 1.95 -12.29 41.01
C SER A 536 2.81 -13.54 40.72
N THR A 537 2.21 -14.73 40.86
CA THR A 537 2.80 -16.04 40.56
C THR A 537 3.19 -16.18 39.09
N ALA A 538 2.40 -15.61 38.18
CA ALA A 538 2.65 -15.67 36.74
C ALA A 538 3.92 -14.90 36.38
N THR A 539 4.07 -13.68 36.91
CA THR A 539 5.25 -12.84 36.72
C THR A 539 6.51 -13.47 37.33
N LYS A 540 6.40 -14.11 38.51
CA LYS A 540 7.51 -14.89 39.11
C LYS A 540 7.96 -16.04 38.22
N THR A 541 6.99 -16.73 37.59
CA THR A 541 7.28 -17.85 36.67
C THR A 541 7.95 -17.36 35.40
N LEU A 542 7.42 -16.29 34.79
CA LEU A 542 8.03 -15.64 33.63
C LEU A 542 9.47 -15.19 33.91
N PHE A 543 9.71 -14.59 35.08
CA PHE A 543 11.04 -14.16 35.49
C PHE A 543 12.01 -15.34 35.62
N ARG A 544 11.58 -16.44 36.25
CA ARG A 544 12.40 -17.66 36.36
C ARG A 544 12.73 -18.24 34.99
N MET A 545 11.78 -18.21 34.05
CA MET A 545 12.01 -18.66 32.68
C MET A 545 13.02 -17.77 31.97
N LEU A 546 12.85 -16.44 32.05
CA LEU A 546 13.77 -15.46 31.50
C LEU A 546 15.18 -15.61 32.08
N GLN A 547 15.30 -15.78 33.40
CA GLN A 547 16.58 -15.99 34.06
C GLN A 547 17.25 -17.27 33.57
N LYS A 548 16.51 -18.39 33.45
CA LYS A 548 17.05 -19.62 32.85
C LYS A 548 17.51 -19.39 31.42
N THR A 549 16.77 -18.61 30.63
CA THR A 549 17.16 -18.26 29.26
C THR A 549 18.42 -17.39 29.23
N ILE A 550 18.56 -16.43 30.14
CA ILE A 550 19.74 -15.58 30.31
C ILE A 550 20.95 -16.42 30.74
N ASP A 551 20.82 -17.19 31.83
CA ASP A 551 21.87 -18.06 32.37
C ASP A 551 22.35 -19.04 31.30
N PHE A 552 21.41 -19.62 30.54
CA PHE A 552 21.72 -20.49 29.42
C PHE A 552 22.46 -19.76 28.30
N TYR A 553 22.05 -18.55 27.93
CA TYR A 553 22.77 -17.73 26.95
C TYR A 553 24.20 -17.39 27.43
N MET A 554 24.37 -17.16 28.73
CA MET A 554 25.66 -16.91 29.37
C MET A 554 26.53 -18.17 29.43
N GLU A 555 25.98 -19.35 29.73
CA GLU A 555 26.73 -20.62 29.74
C GLU A 555 27.24 -20.97 28.33
N VAL A 556 26.43 -20.76 27.30
CA VAL A 556 26.82 -20.90 25.89
C VAL A 556 27.88 -19.85 25.51
N SER A 557 27.88 -18.68 26.16
CA SER A 557 28.93 -17.66 26.01
C SER A 557 30.26 -18.09 26.61
N GLU A 558 30.25 -18.69 27.79
CA GLU A 558 31.46 -19.10 28.51
C GLU A 558 32.09 -20.36 27.90
N LYS A 559 31.29 -21.35 27.47
CA LYS A 559 31.81 -22.57 26.81
C LYS A 559 32.54 -22.29 25.48
N ASN A 560 32.13 -21.27 24.73
CA ASN A 560 32.82 -20.87 23.49
C ASN A 560 34.08 -20.02 23.75
N ILE A 561 34.15 -19.29 24.86
CA ILE A 561 35.41 -18.66 25.30
C ILE A 561 36.42 -19.75 25.66
N MET A 562 36.00 -20.79 26.38
CA MET A 562 36.87 -21.92 26.73
C MET A 562 37.31 -22.73 25.50
N GLN A 563 36.46 -22.95 24.49
CA GLN A 563 36.89 -23.57 23.22
C GLN A 563 37.84 -22.69 22.39
N TYR A 564 37.72 -21.35 22.46
CA TYR A 564 38.70 -20.43 21.85
C TYR A 564 40.05 -20.41 22.60
N PHE A 565 40.08 -20.79 23.88
CA PHE A 565 41.31 -20.93 24.67
C PHE A 565 41.88 -22.38 24.70
N GLU A 566 41.09 -23.40 24.35
CA GLU A 566 41.57 -24.80 24.22
C GLU A 566 42.13 -25.14 22.84
N ILE A 567 41.93 -24.29 21.83
CA ILE A 567 42.64 -24.38 20.54
C ILE A 567 43.79 -23.38 20.56
N ASP A 568 44.92 -23.80 21.14
CA ASP A 568 46.31 -23.60 20.69
C ASP A 568 47.31 -23.64 21.86
N LEU A 569 47.52 -24.85 22.41
CA LEU A 569 48.61 -25.15 23.36
C LEU A 569 49.75 -25.95 22.71
N GLN A 570 49.85 -25.99 21.38
CA GLN A 570 50.92 -26.74 20.68
C GLN A 570 51.95 -25.86 19.93
N GLY A 571 51.80 -24.54 19.94
CA GLY A 571 52.63 -23.62 19.14
C GLY A 571 53.64 -22.75 19.89
N TRP A 572 54.08 -23.07 21.10
CA TRP A 572 55.08 -22.24 21.80
C TRP A 572 56.51 -22.69 21.47
N GLN A 573 57.29 -21.85 20.78
CA GLN A 573 58.75 -21.96 20.71
C GLN A 573 59.40 -20.86 21.55
N GLU A 574 60.26 -21.25 22.49
CA GLU A 574 61.11 -20.34 23.27
C GLU A 574 62.18 -19.70 22.37
N VAL A 575 62.30 -18.37 22.45
CA VAL A 575 63.55 -17.66 22.09
C VAL A 575 63.91 -16.75 23.25
N CYS A 576 65.19 -16.81 23.65
CA CYS A 576 65.77 -16.14 24.81
C CYS A 576 65.40 -14.65 24.91
N GLY A 577 64.87 -14.24 26.06
CA GLY A 577 64.67 -12.82 26.40
C GLY A 577 63.24 -12.39 26.77
N GLY A 578 62.41 -13.27 27.34
CA GLY A 578 61.24 -12.87 28.14
C GLY A 578 60.11 -12.09 27.45
N MET A 579 59.98 -12.17 26.12
CA MET A 579 58.83 -11.64 25.36
C MET A 579 58.30 -12.69 24.40
N LEU A 580 56.99 -12.87 24.37
CA LEU A 580 56.27 -13.71 23.42
C LEU A 580 55.45 -12.82 22.48
N TYR A 581 55.60 -13.04 21.17
CA TYR A 581 54.86 -12.31 20.12
C TYR A 581 54.09 -13.30 19.24
N PHE A 582 52.88 -12.89 18.83
CA PHE A 582 52.05 -13.55 17.83
C PHE A 582 52.17 -12.78 16.50
N VAL A 583 52.49 -13.44 15.38
CA VAL A 583 52.56 -12.82 14.05
C VAL A 583 51.31 -13.19 13.24
N PHE A 584 50.43 -12.23 12.97
CA PHE A 584 49.37 -12.37 11.97
C PHE A 584 49.78 -11.70 10.67
N ASN A 585 49.72 -12.42 9.56
CA ASN A 585 49.88 -11.84 8.24
C ASN A 585 48.59 -11.11 7.85
N SER A 586 48.72 -9.85 7.47
CA SER A 586 47.68 -8.94 6.92
C SER A 586 46.50 -8.51 7.82
N SER A 587 46.79 -7.83 8.94
CA SER A 587 46.24 -6.52 9.34
C SER A 587 46.70 -6.22 10.78
N ARG A 588 47.44 -5.12 10.98
CA ARG A 588 48.21 -4.85 12.20
C ARG A 588 47.32 -4.41 13.37
N VAL A 589 47.22 -5.22 14.42
CA VAL A 589 46.95 -4.77 15.80
C VAL A 589 47.97 -5.43 16.72
N ILE A 590 48.75 -4.61 17.42
CA ILE A 590 49.76 -5.05 18.41
C ILE A 590 49.13 -4.81 19.79
N PHE A 591 48.92 -5.87 20.58
CA PHE A 591 48.60 -5.75 22.01
C PHE A 591 49.86 -5.98 22.84
N TRP A 592 50.12 -5.07 23.77
CA TRP A 592 51.11 -5.22 24.83
C TRP A 592 50.43 -5.80 26.06
N ILE A 593 50.96 -6.89 26.61
CA ILE A 593 50.59 -7.37 27.95
C ILE A 593 51.83 -7.26 28.82
N PHE A 594 51.79 -6.37 29.82
CA PHE A 594 52.72 -6.38 30.94
C PHE A 594 52.26 -7.46 31.92
N ILE A 595 53.09 -8.47 32.16
CA ILE A 595 52.96 -9.34 33.32
C ILE A 595 53.89 -8.79 34.39
N SER A 596 53.33 -8.28 35.48
CA SER A 596 54.10 -8.00 36.70
C SER A 596 53.61 -8.92 37.81
N GLY A 597 54.48 -9.89 38.14
CA GLY A 597 54.72 -10.56 39.43
C GLY A 597 53.54 -10.88 40.32
#